data_AF-A0A1D8T7Y9-F1
#
_entry.id   AF-A0A1D8T7Y9-F1
#
_cell.length_a   1.000
_cell.length_b   1.000
_cell.length_c   1.000
_cell.angle_alpha   90.00
_cell.angle_beta   90.00
_cell.angle_gamma   90.00
#
_symmetry.space_group_name_H-M   'P 1'
#
loop_
_entity.id
_entity.type
_entity.pdbx_description
1 polymer ?
#
loop_
_entity_poly.entity_id
_entity_poly.type
_entity_poly.pdbx_seq_one_letter_code
_entity_poly.pdbx_strand_id
1 'polypeptide(L)'
;MAAAATTLVPATPAIAAESTSSAGIGSSVLPIGIETSFEVFDRTTGETTVAFDSHKQYRSASVVKLLIALDYLEGLGEDFRVPPEDLAQLQPMLRSSDDTAASYFWVKNGWEEIVERMVAKLDLTDTAPPADRGQWGYTAISASDVVKIYRYILDDASPQVRSIIMDNLRQSTKCGNDGFDQYFGIARAAPPPWAIKQGWSGFGDAPSIPCTPANPLPPDPFDEAPVQADNAATPDVLADVSQDGIPSVSARDSTESAGPDIDVNKAAMHTTGTLGEDNDTIVVVLTLEPSNTSWDESAQRISLITKGVLGASSLDILASS
;
A
#
# COMPACT_ATOMS: atom_id res chain seq x y z
N MET A 1 -0.31 47.54 60.55
CA MET A 1 0.99 47.55 59.86
C MET A 1 1.60 46.16 59.98
N ALA A 2 1.60 45.41 58.89
CA ALA A 2 2.30 44.12 58.77
C ALA A 2 2.86 44.04 57.35
N ALA A 3 4.14 43.71 57.25
CA ALA A 3 4.95 43.73 56.05
C ALA A 3 4.54 42.61 55.08
N ALA A 4 4.42 42.93 53.79
CA ALA A 4 4.34 41.96 52.72
C ALA A 4 5.77 41.66 52.23
N ALA A 5 6.21 40.41 52.40
CA ALA A 5 7.43 39.91 51.78
C ALA A 5 7.09 39.38 50.38
N THR A 6 7.66 39.98 49.35
CA THR A 6 7.58 39.50 47.96
C THR A 6 8.60 38.39 47.75
N THR A 7 8.13 37.16 47.54
CA THR A 7 8.95 36.06 47.03
C THR A 7 8.98 36.11 45.50
N LEU A 8 10.18 36.23 44.91
CA LEU A 8 10.40 35.97 43.49
C LEU A 8 10.37 34.46 43.24
N VAL A 9 9.54 34.03 42.29
CA VAL A 9 9.59 32.69 41.69
C VAL A 9 10.56 32.76 40.50
N PRO A 10 11.56 31.86 40.37
CA PRO A 10 12.40 31.84 39.19
C PRO A 10 11.61 31.28 38.00
N ALA A 11 11.71 31.95 36.85
CA ALA A 11 11.17 31.46 35.59
C ALA A 11 12.00 30.25 35.11
N THR A 12 11.34 29.11 34.94
CA THR A 12 11.88 27.94 34.26
C THR A 12 12.12 28.31 32.78
N PRO A 13 13.30 28.01 32.19
CA PRO A 13 13.47 28.24 30.77
C PRO A 13 12.58 27.25 30.02
N ALA A 14 11.76 27.77 29.09
CA ALA A 14 11.06 26.97 28.10
C ALA A 14 12.12 26.30 27.22
N ILE A 15 12.27 24.98 27.34
CA ILE A 15 13.01 24.19 26.38
C ILE A 15 12.20 24.25 25.09
N ALA A 16 12.72 24.96 24.10
CA ALA A 16 12.20 24.92 22.75
C ALA A 16 12.20 23.44 22.31
N ALA A 17 11.03 22.93 21.90
CA ALA A 17 10.96 21.66 21.21
C ALA A 17 11.81 21.79 19.95
N GLU A 18 13.02 21.23 19.99
CA GLU A 18 13.81 21.04 18.78
C GLU A 18 13.01 20.12 17.88
N SER A 19 12.59 20.67 16.75
CA SER A 19 12.03 19.91 15.64
C SER A 19 13.07 18.87 15.26
N THR A 20 12.82 17.61 15.62
CA THR A 20 13.57 16.47 15.12
C THR A 20 13.37 16.43 13.61
N SER A 21 14.35 16.97 12.89
CA SER A 21 14.51 16.78 11.46
C SER A 21 14.49 15.28 11.18
N SER A 22 13.47 14.81 10.46
CA SER A 22 13.44 13.46 9.90
C SER A 22 14.77 13.21 9.20
N ALA A 23 15.51 12.18 9.61
CA ALA A 23 16.64 11.70 8.84
C ALA A 23 16.09 11.29 7.47
N GLY A 24 16.28 12.17 6.48
CA GLY A 24 15.69 11.99 5.17
C GLY A 24 16.23 10.72 4.53
N ILE A 25 15.33 9.81 4.17
CA ILE A 25 15.63 8.86 3.11
C ILE A 25 15.94 9.68 1.87
N GLY A 26 17.23 9.81 1.57
CA GLY A 26 17.67 10.47 0.36
C GLY A 26 17.01 9.79 -0.85
N SER A 27 16.78 10.56 -1.91
CA SER A 27 16.33 10.10 -3.23
C SER A 27 17.16 8.95 -3.84
N SER A 28 18.17 8.43 -3.16
CA SER A 28 19.06 7.36 -3.59
C SER A 28 18.45 5.96 -3.59
N VAL A 29 17.26 5.74 -3.03
CA VAL A 29 16.59 4.42 -2.99
C VAL A 29 15.48 4.26 -4.05
N LEU A 30 14.95 5.37 -4.58
CA LEU A 30 13.83 5.33 -5.52
C LEU A 30 14.35 5.20 -6.96
N PRO A 31 13.98 4.14 -7.71
CA PRO A 31 14.22 4.08 -9.14
C PRO A 31 13.68 5.33 -9.84
N ILE A 32 14.38 5.82 -10.87
CA ILE A 32 13.96 7.05 -11.56
C ILE A 32 12.61 6.82 -12.24
N GLY A 33 11.66 7.73 -12.02
CA GLY A 33 10.39 7.80 -12.74
C GLY A 33 9.25 6.93 -12.18
N ILE A 34 9.52 6.07 -11.19
CA ILE A 34 8.47 5.36 -10.45
C ILE A 34 7.88 6.28 -9.38
N GLU A 35 6.56 6.42 -9.34
CA GLU A 35 5.92 7.07 -8.20
C GLU A 35 5.82 6.06 -7.07
N THR A 36 6.15 6.47 -5.85
CA THR A 36 6.22 5.55 -4.72
C THR A 36 5.70 6.23 -3.47
N SER A 37 4.89 5.49 -2.72
CA SER A 37 4.55 5.78 -1.34
C SER A 37 4.82 4.55 -0.50
N PHE A 38 5.29 4.73 0.72
CA PHE A 38 5.46 3.61 1.64
C PHE A 38 5.28 4.04 3.07
N GLU A 39 4.94 3.06 3.90
CA GLU A 39 4.94 3.19 5.35
C GLU A 39 5.31 1.84 5.98
N VAL A 40 6.17 1.88 6.99
CA VAL A 40 6.48 0.76 7.87
C VAL A 40 6.10 1.14 9.28
N PHE A 41 5.30 0.28 9.90
CA PHE A 41 4.80 0.47 11.26
C PHE A 41 5.28 -0.69 12.13
N ASP A 42 5.98 -0.36 13.21
CA ASP A 42 6.37 -1.30 14.25
C ASP A 42 5.25 -1.40 15.29
N ARG A 43 4.61 -2.57 15.35
CA ARG A 43 3.51 -2.86 16.28
C ARG A 43 3.98 -3.04 17.72
N THR A 44 5.25 -3.33 17.94
CA THR A 44 5.81 -3.51 19.29
C THR A 44 5.91 -2.17 20.00
N THR A 45 6.39 -1.15 19.28
CA THR A 45 6.54 0.23 19.79
C THR A 45 5.27 1.07 19.55
N GLY A 46 4.46 0.70 18.56
CA GLY A 46 3.30 1.47 18.13
C GLY A 46 3.67 2.68 17.28
N GLU A 47 4.86 2.67 16.68
CA GLU A 47 5.42 3.80 15.94
C GLU A 47 5.63 3.48 14.46
N THR A 48 5.44 4.50 13.62
CA THR A 48 5.86 4.45 12.22
C THR A 48 7.38 4.65 12.17
N THR A 49 8.11 3.62 11.75
CA THR A 49 9.58 3.66 11.70
C THR A 49 10.09 4.38 10.47
N VAL A 50 9.37 4.25 9.35
CA VAL A 50 9.69 4.96 8.12
C VAL A 50 8.44 5.20 7.27
N ALA A 51 8.32 6.40 6.71
CA ALA A 51 7.24 6.76 5.79
C ALA A 51 7.74 7.70 4.68
N PHE A 52 7.12 7.59 3.50
CA PHE A 52 7.30 8.52 2.40
C PHE A 52 5.99 8.66 1.63
N ASP A 53 5.55 9.91 1.47
CA ASP A 53 4.31 10.29 0.76
C ASP A 53 3.11 9.41 1.14
N SER A 54 3.01 9.07 2.43
CA SER A 54 2.18 7.96 2.91
C SER A 54 0.68 8.20 2.78
N HIS A 55 0.27 9.47 2.65
CA HIS A 55 -1.11 9.90 2.44
C HIS A 55 -1.51 10.04 0.97
N LYS A 56 -0.58 9.87 0.03
CA LYS A 56 -0.92 9.93 -1.40
C LYS A 56 -1.83 8.76 -1.78
N GLN A 57 -2.85 9.07 -2.58
CA GLN A 57 -3.83 8.09 -3.04
C GLN A 57 -3.34 7.33 -4.29
N TYR A 58 -3.58 6.02 -4.28
CA TYR A 58 -3.33 5.08 -5.37
C TYR A 58 -4.60 4.29 -5.61
N ARG A 59 -4.79 3.78 -6.83
CA ARG A 59 -5.79 2.72 -7.02
C ARG A 59 -5.37 1.48 -6.25
N SER A 60 -6.30 0.83 -5.56
CA SER A 60 -5.97 -0.28 -4.68
C SER A 60 -5.49 -1.54 -5.40
N ALA A 61 -5.94 -1.72 -6.64
CA ALA A 61 -5.99 -3.03 -7.27
C ALA A 61 -6.53 -4.08 -6.26
N SER A 62 -5.87 -5.22 -6.12
CA SER A 62 -6.27 -6.30 -5.23
C SER A 62 -6.04 -6.07 -3.73
N VAL A 63 -5.45 -4.94 -3.30
CA VAL A 63 -5.30 -4.62 -1.87
C VAL A 63 -6.67 -4.40 -1.20
N VAL A 64 -7.66 -3.85 -1.92
CA VAL A 64 -9.03 -3.64 -1.42
C VAL A 64 -9.72 -4.93 -0.96
N LYS A 65 -9.26 -6.10 -1.40
CA LYS A 65 -9.79 -7.39 -0.94
C LYS A 65 -9.69 -7.57 0.59
N LEU A 66 -8.80 -6.82 1.26
CA LEU A 66 -8.75 -6.71 2.72
C LEU A 66 -10.01 -6.05 3.28
N LEU A 67 -10.46 -4.93 2.70
CA LEU A 67 -11.69 -4.25 3.07
C LEU A 67 -12.94 -5.09 2.76
N ILE A 68 -12.94 -5.76 1.61
CA ILE A 68 -14.04 -6.66 1.22
C ILE A 68 -14.17 -7.82 2.23
N ALA A 69 -13.05 -8.44 2.61
CA ALA A 69 -13.05 -9.52 3.60
C ALA A 69 -13.49 -9.03 4.98
N LEU A 70 -12.96 -7.87 5.43
CA LEU A 70 -13.32 -7.26 6.70
C LEU A 70 -14.81 -6.94 6.77
N ASP A 71 -15.35 -6.23 5.77
CA ASP A 71 -16.76 -5.86 5.73
C ASP A 71 -17.68 -7.08 5.81
N TYR A 72 -17.37 -8.11 5.02
CA TYR A 72 -18.13 -9.35 5.06
C TYR A 72 -18.09 -10.02 6.43
N LEU A 73 -16.90 -10.20 7.01
CA LEU A 73 -16.75 -10.91 8.27
C LEU A 73 -17.35 -10.15 9.45
N GLU A 74 -17.16 -8.83 9.50
CA GLU A 74 -17.73 -7.95 10.52
C GLU A 74 -19.26 -7.85 10.40
N GLY A 75 -19.79 -7.92 9.17
CA GLY A 75 -21.23 -7.92 8.91
C GLY A 75 -21.97 -9.17 9.39
N LEU A 76 -21.27 -10.26 9.71
CA LEU A 76 -21.87 -11.48 10.27
C LEU A 76 -22.22 -11.36 11.76
N GLY A 77 -21.70 -10.35 12.47
CA GLY A 77 -21.90 -10.14 13.90
C GLY A 77 -21.01 -11.02 14.79
N GLU A 78 -21.34 -11.09 16.07
CA GLU A 78 -20.60 -11.90 17.06
C GLU A 78 -20.92 -13.40 16.94
N ASP A 79 -19.99 -14.27 17.34
CA ASP A 79 -20.12 -15.73 17.33
C ASP A 79 -20.56 -16.33 15.98
N PHE A 80 -20.16 -15.69 14.89
CA PHE A 80 -20.53 -16.10 13.55
C PHE A 80 -19.91 -17.44 13.14
N ARG A 81 -20.58 -18.11 12.21
CA ARG A 81 -19.98 -19.16 11.40
C ARG A 81 -20.02 -18.74 9.94
N VAL A 82 -18.85 -18.70 9.29
CA VAL A 82 -18.79 -18.47 7.85
C VAL A 82 -19.49 -19.63 7.14
N PRO A 83 -20.52 -19.38 6.31
CA PRO A 83 -21.09 -20.37 5.43
C PRO A 83 -20.00 -21.05 4.58
N PRO A 84 -20.06 -22.38 4.37
CA PRO A 84 -19.05 -23.07 3.59
C PRO A 84 -18.86 -22.50 2.17
N GLU A 85 -19.93 -22.04 1.51
CA GLU A 85 -19.82 -21.39 0.20
C GLU A 85 -19.00 -20.11 0.25
N ASP A 86 -19.16 -19.29 1.28
CA ASP A 86 -18.45 -18.02 1.43
C ASP A 86 -16.99 -18.27 1.83
N LEU A 87 -16.74 -19.27 2.69
CA LEU A 87 -15.38 -19.66 3.03
C LEU A 87 -14.58 -20.13 1.80
N ALA A 88 -15.24 -20.85 0.88
CA ALA A 88 -14.64 -21.28 -0.38
C ALA A 88 -14.30 -20.12 -1.33
N GLN A 89 -14.90 -18.94 -1.14
CA GLN A 89 -14.56 -17.71 -1.88
C GLN A 89 -13.46 -16.91 -1.16
N LEU A 90 -13.54 -16.79 0.18
CA LEU A 90 -12.55 -16.02 0.96
C LEU A 90 -11.12 -16.55 0.77
N GLN A 91 -10.95 -17.88 0.72
CA GLN A 91 -9.64 -18.51 0.59
C GLN A 91 -8.91 -18.12 -0.71
N PRO A 92 -9.44 -18.38 -1.92
CA PRO A 92 -8.77 -17.98 -3.16
C PRO A 92 -8.69 -16.45 -3.32
N MET A 93 -9.67 -15.69 -2.81
CA MET A 93 -9.61 -14.22 -2.84
C MET A 93 -8.40 -13.67 -2.07
N LEU A 94 -8.10 -14.23 -0.89
CA LEU A 94 -7.01 -13.76 -0.04
C LEU A 94 -5.65 -14.39 -0.41
N ARG A 95 -5.64 -15.64 -0.87
CA ARG A 95 -4.39 -16.38 -1.16
C ARG A 95 -3.85 -16.15 -2.57
N SER A 96 -4.69 -16.39 -3.57
CA SER A 96 -4.34 -16.32 -5.00
C SER A 96 -4.94 -15.09 -5.68
N SER A 97 -5.48 -14.16 -4.88
CA SER A 97 -6.04 -12.91 -5.36
C SER A 97 -7.18 -13.07 -6.38
N ASP A 98 -8.01 -14.11 -6.25
CA ASP A 98 -9.10 -14.42 -7.19
C ASP A 98 -10.12 -13.27 -7.31
N ASP A 99 -10.31 -12.78 -8.54
CA ASP A 99 -11.19 -11.66 -8.88
C ASP A 99 -12.67 -12.04 -8.97
N THR A 100 -12.98 -13.31 -9.29
CA THR A 100 -14.35 -13.82 -9.26
C THR A 100 -14.85 -13.89 -7.83
N ALA A 101 -14.01 -14.37 -6.91
CA ALA A 101 -14.30 -14.40 -5.49
C ALA A 101 -14.41 -13.00 -4.88
N ALA A 102 -13.56 -12.06 -5.29
CA ALA A 102 -13.70 -10.64 -4.93
C ALA A 102 -15.05 -10.07 -5.39
N SER A 103 -15.39 -10.30 -6.65
CA SER A 103 -16.63 -9.79 -7.25
C SER A 103 -17.86 -10.42 -6.61
N TYR A 104 -17.79 -11.67 -6.17
CA TYR A 104 -18.84 -12.34 -5.41
C TYR A 104 -19.19 -11.55 -4.14
N PHE A 105 -18.20 -11.22 -3.31
CA PHE A 105 -18.43 -10.44 -2.09
C PHE A 105 -18.78 -8.98 -2.38
N TRP A 106 -18.13 -8.38 -3.39
CA TRP A 106 -18.40 -7.01 -3.80
C TRP A 106 -19.88 -6.81 -4.13
N VAL A 107 -20.46 -7.68 -4.96
CA VAL A 107 -21.88 -7.62 -5.33
C VAL A 107 -22.80 -8.01 -4.17
N LYS A 108 -22.39 -9.01 -3.37
CA LYS A 108 -23.19 -9.52 -2.25
C LYS A 108 -23.42 -8.46 -1.16
N ASN A 109 -22.44 -7.59 -0.93
CA ASN A 109 -22.39 -6.72 0.25
C ASN A 109 -22.73 -5.25 -0.04
N GLY A 110 -23.56 -4.96 -1.04
CA GLY A 110 -23.69 -3.60 -1.57
C GLY A 110 -22.80 -3.57 -2.80
N TRP A 111 -21.91 -2.62 -2.97
CA TRP A 111 -20.89 -2.53 -4.00
C TRP A 111 -19.83 -1.63 -3.37
N GLU A 112 -19.80 -0.36 -3.77
CA GLU A 112 -19.06 0.73 -3.14
C GLU A 112 -19.41 0.94 -1.65
N GLU A 113 -20.60 0.56 -1.19
CA GLU A 113 -21.00 0.72 0.22
C GLU A 113 -20.12 -0.08 1.19
N ILE A 114 -19.41 -1.10 0.71
CA ILE A 114 -18.37 -1.81 1.47
C ILE A 114 -17.28 -0.82 1.87
N VAL A 115 -16.79 -0.03 0.92
CA VAL A 115 -15.72 0.95 1.16
C VAL A 115 -16.22 2.04 2.09
N GLU A 116 -17.44 2.55 1.91
CA GLU A 116 -18.02 3.57 2.79
C GLU A 116 -18.11 3.10 4.26
N ARG A 117 -18.60 1.87 4.48
CA ARG A 117 -18.69 1.29 5.83
C ARG A 117 -17.32 1.10 6.44
N MET A 118 -16.34 0.64 5.66
CA MET A 118 -14.98 0.45 6.16
C MET A 118 -14.29 1.78 6.44
N VAL A 119 -14.41 2.78 5.56
CA VAL A 119 -13.92 4.14 5.79
C VAL A 119 -14.42 4.69 7.12
N ALA A 120 -15.73 4.59 7.38
CA ALA A 120 -16.33 5.05 8.62
C ALA A 120 -15.87 4.24 9.85
N LYS A 121 -15.75 2.91 9.71
CA LYS A 121 -15.40 2.01 10.82
C LYS A 121 -13.93 2.11 11.23
N LEU A 122 -13.04 2.32 10.26
CA LEU A 122 -11.59 2.30 10.43
C LEU A 122 -10.97 3.71 10.47
N ASP A 123 -11.79 4.76 10.31
CA ASP A 123 -11.34 6.16 10.21
C ASP A 123 -10.27 6.34 9.11
N LEU A 124 -10.57 5.83 7.90
CA LEU A 124 -9.68 5.90 6.74
C LEU A 124 -9.86 7.25 6.06
N THR A 125 -8.82 8.07 6.02
CA THR A 125 -8.92 9.48 5.60
C THR A 125 -8.64 9.69 4.12
N ASP A 126 -7.92 8.76 3.51
CA ASP A 126 -7.48 8.81 2.11
C ASP A 126 -8.13 7.69 1.27
N THR A 127 -8.92 6.81 1.89
CA THR A 127 -9.62 5.73 1.21
C THR A 127 -10.98 6.21 0.73
N ALA A 128 -11.30 5.94 -0.54
CA ALA A 128 -12.57 6.36 -1.12
C ALA A 128 -13.08 5.32 -2.14
N PRO A 129 -14.40 5.16 -2.28
CA PRO A 129 -15.00 4.25 -3.25
C PRO A 129 -14.57 4.61 -4.68
N PRO A 130 -14.57 3.64 -5.62
CA PRO A 130 -14.25 3.91 -7.01
C PRO A 130 -15.26 4.87 -7.64
N ALA A 131 -14.80 5.63 -8.64
CA ALA A 131 -15.62 6.59 -9.37
C ALA A 131 -16.77 5.93 -10.14
N ASP A 132 -16.49 4.76 -10.74
CA ASP A 132 -17.47 3.97 -11.48
C ASP A 132 -17.84 2.70 -10.71
N ARG A 133 -19.15 2.40 -10.72
CA ARG A 133 -19.70 1.21 -10.06
C ARG A 133 -19.10 -0.08 -10.63
N GLY A 134 -18.77 -1.01 -9.74
CA GLY A 134 -18.25 -2.33 -10.09
C GLY A 134 -16.74 -2.39 -10.31
N GLN A 135 -16.05 -1.26 -10.21
CA GLN A 135 -14.59 -1.21 -10.31
C GLN A 135 -13.94 -1.29 -8.92
N TRP A 136 -14.17 -2.38 -8.16
CA TRP A 136 -13.63 -2.51 -6.79
C TRP A 136 -12.12 -2.25 -6.73
N GLY A 137 -11.35 -2.66 -7.74
CA GLY A 137 -9.90 -2.46 -7.80
C GLY A 137 -9.45 -1.01 -8.01
N TYR A 138 -10.40 -0.10 -8.25
CA TYR A 138 -10.17 1.34 -8.44
C TYR A 138 -10.54 2.12 -7.16
N THR A 139 -10.79 1.42 -6.06
CA THR A 139 -10.87 2.03 -4.73
C THR A 139 -9.59 2.80 -4.46
N ALA A 140 -9.67 4.08 -4.08
CA ALA A 140 -8.49 4.82 -3.67
C ALA A 140 -8.01 4.31 -2.31
N ILE A 141 -6.70 4.17 -2.12
CA ILE A 141 -6.03 3.83 -0.86
C ILE A 141 -4.76 4.67 -0.70
N SER A 142 -4.31 4.88 0.54
CA SER A 142 -2.97 5.41 0.85
C SER A 142 -2.17 4.41 1.66
N ALA A 143 -0.85 4.61 1.79
CA ALA A 143 -0.02 3.74 2.61
C ALA A 143 -0.45 3.80 4.09
N SER A 144 -0.76 5.00 4.59
CA SER A 144 -1.21 5.22 5.96
C SER A 144 -2.55 4.55 6.26
N ASP A 145 -3.51 4.59 5.34
CA ASP A 145 -4.79 3.89 5.52
C ASP A 145 -4.63 2.37 5.45
N VAL A 146 -3.76 1.84 4.59
CA VAL A 146 -3.47 0.39 4.57
C VAL A 146 -2.82 -0.05 5.88
N VAL A 147 -1.94 0.74 6.48
CA VAL A 147 -1.42 0.47 7.83
C VAL A 147 -2.56 0.41 8.85
N LYS A 148 -3.51 1.35 8.83
CA LYS A 148 -4.71 1.31 9.71
C LYS A 148 -5.54 0.04 9.50
N ILE A 149 -5.71 -0.41 8.25
CA ILE A 149 -6.43 -1.67 7.93
C ILE A 149 -5.74 -2.86 8.61
N TYR A 150 -4.42 -3.00 8.48
CA TYR A 150 -3.69 -4.08 9.14
C TYR A 150 -3.73 -3.99 10.66
N ARG A 151 -3.60 -2.78 11.23
CA ARG A 151 -3.73 -2.56 12.68
C ARG A 151 -5.09 -3.00 13.19
N TYR A 152 -6.17 -2.61 12.52
CA TYR A 152 -7.50 -3.08 12.91
C TYR A 152 -7.61 -4.60 12.86
N ILE A 153 -7.14 -5.25 11.79
CA ILE A 153 -7.15 -6.73 11.70
C ILE A 153 -6.39 -7.36 12.89
N LEU A 154 -5.22 -6.81 13.21
CA LEU A 154 -4.27 -7.40 14.16
C LEU A 154 -4.53 -7.05 15.61
N ASP A 155 -5.17 -5.93 15.89
CA ASP A 155 -5.27 -5.37 17.25
C ASP A 155 -6.74 -5.36 17.71
N ASP A 156 -7.67 -4.92 16.85
CA ASP A 156 -9.06 -4.63 17.24
C ASP A 156 -10.08 -5.68 16.80
N ALA A 157 -9.90 -6.30 15.64
CA ALA A 157 -10.83 -7.29 15.11
C ALA A 157 -10.91 -8.50 16.03
N SER A 158 -12.07 -9.18 16.06
CA SER A 158 -12.24 -10.38 16.88
C SER A 158 -11.21 -11.46 16.50
N PRO A 159 -10.80 -12.33 17.44
CA PRO A 159 -9.81 -13.37 17.15
C PRO A 159 -10.16 -14.25 15.94
N GLN A 160 -11.45 -14.48 15.70
CA GLN A 160 -11.93 -15.26 14.56
C GLN A 160 -11.77 -14.51 13.23
N VAL A 161 -12.13 -13.21 13.17
CA VAL A 161 -11.91 -12.38 11.97
C VAL A 161 -10.42 -12.30 11.66
N ARG A 162 -9.61 -12.01 12.68
CA ARG A 162 -8.15 -11.93 12.59
C ARG A 162 -7.54 -13.22 12.05
N SER A 163 -7.93 -14.38 12.60
CA SER A 163 -7.36 -15.65 12.14
C SER A 163 -7.77 -15.95 10.70
N ILE A 164 -9.04 -15.73 10.31
CA ILE A 164 -9.49 -15.97 8.94
C ILE A 164 -8.68 -15.14 7.95
N ILE A 165 -8.46 -13.86 8.22
CA ILE A 165 -7.71 -13.00 7.29
C ILE A 165 -6.21 -13.37 7.32
N MET A 166 -5.57 -13.30 8.48
CA MET A 166 -4.12 -13.45 8.57
C MET A 166 -3.64 -14.87 8.23
N ASP A 167 -4.38 -15.92 8.57
CA ASP A 167 -4.01 -17.29 8.20
C ASP A 167 -4.08 -17.51 6.69
N ASN A 168 -5.00 -16.85 5.99
CA ASN A 168 -5.05 -16.88 4.53
C ASN A 168 -3.91 -16.06 3.91
N LEU A 169 -3.58 -14.88 4.45
CA LEU A 169 -2.46 -14.07 3.95
C LEU A 169 -1.09 -14.76 4.16
N ARG A 170 -0.90 -15.51 5.25
CA ARG A 170 0.28 -16.38 5.45
C ARG A 170 0.37 -17.52 4.42
N GLN A 171 -0.77 -17.89 3.85
CA GLN A 171 -0.89 -18.93 2.81
C GLN A 171 -1.01 -18.34 1.40
N SER A 172 -0.60 -17.08 1.20
CA SER A 172 -0.59 -16.49 -0.14
C SER A 172 0.21 -17.36 -1.10
N THR A 173 -0.27 -17.50 -2.33
CA THR A 173 0.34 -18.39 -3.32
C THR A 173 1.30 -17.65 -4.22
N LYS A 174 2.35 -18.35 -4.67
CA LYS A 174 3.26 -17.82 -5.70
C LYS A 174 2.52 -17.36 -6.94
N CYS A 175 1.57 -18.16 -7.43
CA CYS A 175 0.78 -17.79 -8.60
C CYS A 175 -0.56 -17.21 -8.20
N GLY A 176 -0.92 -16.08 -8.80
CA GLY A 176 -2.27 -15.54 -8.79
C GLY A 176 -3.20 -16.43 -9.61
N ASN A 177 -4.51 -16.28 -9.39
CA ASN A 177 -5.52 -17.03 -10.14
C ASN A 177 -5.50 -16.70 -11.65
N ASP A 178 -5.06 -15.49 -11.98
CA ASP A 178 -4.83 -14.97 -13.33
C ASP A 178 -3.48 -15.40 -13.95
N GLY A 179 -2.69 -16.17 -13.20
CA GLY A 179 -1.41 -16.69 -13.66
C GLY A 179 -0.23 -15.75 -13.49
N PHE A 180 -0.39 -14.57 -12.89
CA PHE A 180 0.75 -13.71 -12.55
C PHE A 180 1.56 -14.25 -11.35
N ASP A 181 2.87 -13.96 -11.29
CA ASP A 181 3.73 -14.34 -10.17
C ASP A 181 3.66 -13.29 -9.04
N GLN A 182 2.99 -13.62 -7.94
CA GLN A 182 2.76 -12.74 -6.80
C GLN A 182 3.96 -12.62 -5.84
N TYR A 183 5.03 -13.41 -6.02
CA TYR A 183 6.19 -13.35 -5.13
C TYR A 183 7.16 -12.25 -5.55
N PHE A 184 6.69 -11.01 -5.46
CA PHE A 184 7.45 -9.76 -5.56
C PHE A 184 7.34 -8.96 -4.25
N GLY A 185 8.05 -7.84 -4.14
CA GLY A 185 7.92 -6.95 -2.99
C GLY A 185 8.37 -7.61 -1.69
N ILE A 186 7.50 -7.67 -0.69
CA ILE A 186 7.79 -8.27 0.63
C ILE A 186 8.31 -9.70 0.50
N ALA A 187 7.70 -10.53 -0.36
CA ALA A 187 8.08 -11.93 -0.56
C ALA A 187 9.52 -12.12 -1.07
N ARG A 188 10.11 -11.07 -1.65
CA ARG A 188 11.48 -11.05 -2.19
C ARG A 188 12.44 -10.24 -1.34
N ALA A 189 11.94 -9.27 -0.59
CA ALA A 189 12.73 -8.37 0.22
C ALA A 189 13.04 -8.94 1.62
N ALA A 190 12.22 -9.84 2.14
CA ALA A 190 12.38 -10.42 3.48
C ALA A 190 12.14 -11.94 3.48
N PRO A 191 12.84 -12.70 4.33
CA PRO A 191 12.52 -14.11 4.55
C PRO A 191 11.16 -14.27 5.28
N PRO A 192 10.48 -15.41 5.13
CA PRO A 192 9.34 -15.73 5.98
C PRO A 192 9.76 -15.90 7.46
N PRO A 193 8.82 -15.79 8.42
CA PRO A 193 7.38 -15.68 8.21
C PRO A 193 6.93 -14.27 7.79
N TRP A 194 5.99 -14.26 6.84
CA TRP A 194 5.25 -13.08 6.42
C TRP A 194 3.79 -13.44 6.12
N ALA A 195 2.90 -12.44 6.11
CA ALA A 195 1.53 -12.55 5.60
C ALA A 195 1.27 -11.38 4.64
N ILE A 196 1.04 -11.66 3.37
CA ILE A 196 1.03 -10.62 2.32
C ILE A 196 -0.27 -10.57 1.54
N LYS A 197 -0.64 -9.36 1.12
CA LYS A 197 -1.63 -9.12 0.07
C LYS A 197 -1.02 -8.20 -0.98
N GLN A 198 -0.90 -8.74 -2.19
CA GLN A 198 -0.41 -8.01 -3.35
C GLN A 198 -1.56 -7.33 -4.12
N GLY A 199 -1.23 -6.30 -4.89
CA GLY A 199 -2.14 -5.67 -5.85
C GLY A 199 -1.41 -5.21 -7.12
N TRP A 200 -2.02 -5.42 -8.28
CA TRP A 200 -1.50 -4.91 -9.56
C TRP A 200 -2.63 -4.61 -10.54
N SER A 201 -2.36 -3.73 -11.50
CA SER A 201 -3.27 -3.40 -12.58
C SER A 201 -2.51 -2.70 -13.72
N GLY A 202 -2.98 -2.82 -14.96
CA GLY A 202 -2.34 -2.20 -16.13
C GLY A 202 -1.29 -3.06 -16.83
N PHE A 203 -1.28 -4.39 -16.57
CA PHE A 203 -0.37 -5.35 -17.20
C PHE A 203 -1.07 -6.35 -18.15
N GLY A 204 -2.34 -6.09 -18.49
CA GLY A 204 -3.19 -7.02 -19.23
C GLY A 204 -3.80 -8.12 -18.36
N ASP A 205 -4.58 -9.00 -18.99
CA ASP A 205 -5.37 -10.03 -18.29
C ASP A 205 -4.54 -11.27 -17.89
N ALA A 206 -3.35 -11.44 -18.47
CA ALA A 206 -2.46 -12.56 -18.20
C ALA A 206 -1.00 -12.17 -18.50
N PRO A 207 -0.01 -12.76 -17.81
CA PRO A 207 1.40 -12.51 -18.12
C PRO A 207 1.79 -13.17 -19.44
N SER A 208 2.88 -12.66 -20.04
CA SER A 208 3.51 -13.27 -21.21
C SER A 208 3.99 -14.69 -20.96
N ILE A 209 4.42 -14.99 -19.72
CA ILE A 209 4.81 -16.31 -19.24
C ILE A 209 3.93 -16.66 -18.03
N PRO A 210 3.00 -17.60 -18.15
CA PRO A 210 2.17 -18.03 -17.03
C PRO A 210 3.01 -18.54 -15.85
N CYS A 211 2.67 -18.06 -14.65
CA CYS A 211 3.22 -18.57 -13.42
C CYS A 211 2.81 -20.03 -13.24
N THR A 212 3.80 -20.87 -12.93
CA THR A 212 3.58 -22.17 -12.30
C THR A 212 4.32 -22.22 -10.97
N PRO A 213 3.87 -23.01 -9.99
CA PRO A 213 4.61 -23.20 -8.73
C PRO A 213 6.03 -23.76 -8.94
N ALA A 214 6.28 -24.40 -10.09
CA ALA A 214 7.59 -24.94 -10.46
C ALA A 214 8.48 -23.93 -11.20
N ASN A 215 7.94 -22.80 -11.66
CA ASN A 215 8.78 -21.77 -12.28
C ASN A 215 9.80 -21.29 -11.24
N PRO A 216 11.09 -21.20 -11.60
CA PRO A 216 12.05 -20.54 -10.73
C PRO A 216 11.55 -19.13 -10.43
N LEU A 217 11.89 -18.61 -9.24
CA LEU A 217 11.74 -17.18 -9.02
C LEU A 217 12.56 -16.45 -10.11
N PRO A 218 12.08 -15.30 -10.60
CA PRO A 218 12.91 -14.43 -11.44
C PRO A 218 14.29 -14.22 -10.78
N PRO A 219 15.35 -13.96 -11.57
CA PRO A 219 16.66 -13.63 -11.03
C PRO A 219 16.52 -12.63 -9.89
N ASP A 220 17.22 -12.88 -8.78
CA ASP A 220 17.15 -11.95 -7.66
C ASP A 220 17.60 -10.57 -8.16
N PRO A 221 16.76 -9.51 -8.09
CA PRO A 221 17.19 -8.17 -8.46
C PRO A 221 18.39 -7.70 -7.62
N PHE A 222 18.74 -8.42 -6.54
CA PHE A 222 19.89 -8.21 -5.68
C PHE A 222 21.14 -9.02 -6.07
N ASP A 223 21.04 -10.00 -6.98
CA ASP A 223 22.18 -10.81 -7.45
C ASP A 223 22.87 -10.19 -8.67
N GLU A 224 22.22 -9.27 -9.38
CA GLU A 224 22.88 -8.54 -10.47
C GLU A 224 23.72 -7.37 -9.91
N ALA A 225 25.01 -7.37 -10.24
CA ALA A 225 25.90 -6.23 -9.96
C ALA A 225 25.28 -4.95 -10.53
N PRO A 226 25.45 -3.79 -9.87
CA PRO A 226 24.80 -2.56 -10.31
C PRO A 226 25.18 -2.28 -11.77
N VAL A 227 24.18 -2.21 -12.64
CA VAL A 227 24.33 -1.69 -14.00
C VAL A 227 24.95 -0.31 -13.85
N GLN A 228 26.16 -0.14 -14.39
CA GLN A 228 26.83 1.14 -14.43
C GLN A 228 25.86 2.16 -15.03
N ALA A 229 25.57 3.23 -14.28
CA ALA A 229 24.81 4.35 -14.83
C ALA A 229 25.53 4.83 -16.08
N ASP A 230 24.94 4.60 -17.25
CA ASP A 230 25.48 5.08 -18.51
C ASP A 230 25.49 6.61 -18.47
N ASN A 231 26.69 7.16 -18.26
CA ASN A 231 26.99 8.57 -18.43
C ASN A 231 26.89 8.90 -19.93
N ALA A 232 25.68 9.19 -20.41
CA ALA A 232 25.45 9.76 -21.72
C ALA A 232 24.31 10.78 -21.68
N ALA A 233 24.47 11.83 -20.88
CA ALA A 233 23.80 13.11 -21.13
C ALA A 233 24.78 14.02 -21.87
N THR A 234 24.66 14.10 -23.19
CA THR A 234 25.17 15.23 -23.98
C THR A 234 24.13 16.36 -23.94
N PRO A 235 24.52 17.61 -23.65
CA PRO A 235 23.60 18.73 -23.64
C PRO A 235 23.46 19.33 -25.03
N ASP A 236 22.22 19.45 -25.54
CA ASP A 236 21.75 20.56 -26.38
C ASP A 236 20.35 20.22 -26.90
N VAL A 237 19.33 20.99 -26.49
CA VAL A 237 18.54 21.87 -27.38
C VAL A 237 17.68 22.77 -26.47
N LEU A 238 18.12 24.02 -26.30
CA LEU A 238 17.24 25.16 -26.00
C LEU A 238 17.25 26.07 -27.23
N ALA A 239 16.10 26.19 -27.90
CA ALA A 239 15.65 27.33 -28.72
C ALA A 239 14.20 27.03 -29.14
N ASP A 240 13.21 27.61 -28.46
CA ASP A 240 12.51 28.87 -28.82
C ASP A 240 11.47 28.68 -29.94
N VAL A 241 10.20 28.98 -29.65
CA VAL A 241 9.40 30.02 -30.33
C VAL A 241 7.96 29.99 -29.77
N SER A 242 7.70 31.03 -28.97
CA SER A 242 6.57 31.96 -28.99
C SER A 242 5.13 31.57 -28.59
N GLN A 243 4.65 32.46 -27.71
CA GLN A 243 3.28 32.82 -27.38
C GLN A 243 2.35 32.91 -28.59
N ASP A 244 1.10 32.46 -28.41
CA ASP A 244 -0.10 33.28 -28.64
C ASP A 244 -1.37 32.53 -28.19
N GLY A 245 -2.26 33.24 -27.49
CA GLY A 245 -3.71 33.02 -27.59
C GLY A 245 -4.43 32.24 -26.48
N ILE A 246 -4.88 32.93 -25.44
CA ILE A 246 -6.10 32.54 -24.70
C ILE A 246 -7.33 32.86 -25.58
N PRO A 247 -8.35 31.96 -25.62
CA PRO A 247 -9.68 32.44 -25.25
C PRO A 247 -10.52 31.46 -24.40
N SER A 248 -11.11 32.07 -23.35
CA SER A 248 -12.50 31.96 -22.88
C SER A 248 -13.12 30.62 -22.46
N VAL A 249 -13.42 30.57 -21.17
CA VAL A 249 -14.44 29.78 -20.48
C VAL A 249 -15.85 29.86 -21.10
N SER A 250 -16.55 28.71 -21.08
CA SER A 250 -18.01 28.44 -20.89
C SER A 250 -18.41 27.31 -21.86
N ALA A 251 -19.00 26.18 -21.46
CA ALA A 251 -20.01 25.98 -20.43
C ALA A 251 -19.94 24.58 -19.80
N ARG A 252 -20.33 24.52 -18.53
CA ARG A 252 -20.66 23.33 -17.76
C ARG A 252 -21.83 22.59 -18.42
N ASP A 253 -21.68 21.30 -18.66
CA ASP A 253 -22.61 20.27 -18.19
C ASP A 253 -22.00 18.88 -18.45
N SER A 254 -21.25 18.39 -17.48
CA SER A 254 -20.93 16.97 -17.35
C SER A 254 -20.92 16.72 -15.87
N THR A 255 -21.91 15.99 -15.39
CA THR A 255 -21.94 15.42 -14.04
C THR A 255 -20.59 14.79 -13.75
N GLU A 256 -19.75 15.49 -12.97
CA GLU A 256 -18.46 15.00 -12.50
C GLU A 256 -18.69 13.67 -11.79
N SER A 257 -17.96 12.64 -12.22
CA SER A 257 -17.90 11.39 -11.48
C SER A 257 -17.38 11.71 -10.07
N ALA A 258 -18.16 11.38 -9.05
CA ALA A 258 -17.90 11.77 -7.66
C ALA A 258 -16.76 10.98 -6.99
N GLY A 259 -15.92 10.30 -7.78
CA GLY A 259 -14.82 9.49 -7.31
C GLY A 259 -13.52 10.25 -7.06
N PRO A 260 -12.55 9.62 -6.38
CA PRO A 260 -11.24 10.18 -6.11
C PRO A 260 -10.43 10.39 -7.39
N ASP A 261 -9.67 11.48 -7.45
CA ASP A 261 -8.75 11.79 -8.55
C ASP A 261 -7.46 10.98 -8.41
N ILE A 262 -7.52 9.70 -8.78
CA ILE A 262 -6.39 8.76 -8.77
C ILE A 262 -5.91 8.45 -10.19
N ASP A 263 -4.60 8.25 -10.36
CA ASP A 263 -4.04 7.86 -11.66
C ASP A 263 -4.43 6.40 -11.99
N VAL A 264 -5.34 6.28 -12.96
CA VAL A 264 -5.79 4.99 -13.52
C VAL A 264 -5.05 4.61 -14.81
N ASN A 265 -4.17 5.46 -15.32
CA ASN A 265 -3.49 5.28 -16.62
C ASN A 265 -2.14 4.57 -16.46
N LYS A 266 -1.39 4.88 -15.41
CA LYS A 266 -0.10 4.23 -15.13
C LYS A 266 -0.31 2.83 -14.61
N ALA A 267 0.57 1.88 -14.91
CA ALA A 267 0.50 0.56 -14.30
C ALA A 267 0.79 0.65 -12.79
N ALA A 268 0.05 -0.10 -11.98
CA ALA A 268 0.18 -0.10 -10.52
C ALA A 268 0.70 -1.44 -10.07
N MET A 269 1.66 -1.44 -9.14
CA MET A 269 2.12 -2.64 -8.44
C MET A 269 2.31 -2.32 -6.96
N HIS A 270 1.73 -3.14 -6.09
CA HIS A 270 1.61 -2.86 -4.67
C HIS A 270 1.97 -4.11 -3.88
N THR A 271 2.75 -3.91 -2.83
CA THR A 271 3.03 -4.96 -1.85
C THR A 271 2.68 -4.48 -0.45
N THR A 272 1.89 -5.29 0.25
CA THR A 272 1.38 -4.95 1.59
C THR A 272 1.36 -6.22 2.44
N GLY A 273 1.62 -6.10 3.73
CA GLY A 273 1.65 -7.27 4.59
C GLY A 273 2.33 -7.05 5.92
N THR A 274 2.59 -8.17 6.59
CA THR A 274 3.27 -8.22 7.87
C THR A 274 4.52 -9.09 7.83
N LEU A 275 5.48 -8.78 8.69
CA LEU A 275 6.70 -9.54 8.92
C LEU A 275 6.77 -10.02 10.37
N GLY A 276 7.51 -11.11 10.60
CA GLY A 276 7.76 -11.65 11.94
C GLY A 276 6.72 -12.70 12.37
N GLU A 277 7.09 -13.54 13.34
CA GLU A 277 6.21 -14.61 13.84
C GLU A 277 4.91 -14.04 14.42
N ASP A 278 5.02 -12.92 15.13
CA ASP A 278 3.92 -12.23 15.81
C ASP A 278 3.29 -11.10 14.97
N ASN A 279 3.69 -10.99 13.69
CA ASN A 279 3.34 -9.90 12.79
C ASN A 279 3.79 -8.52 13.33
N ASP A 280 4.97 -8.43 13.91
CA ASP A 280 5.45 -7.25 14.64
C ASP A 280 5.65 -6.01 13.75
N THR A 281 5.78 -6.20 12.44
CA THR A 281 5.97 -5.10 11.50
C THR A 281 4.91 -5.16 10.41
N ILE A 282 4.23 -4.04 10.16
CA ILE A 282 3.39 -3.83 8.98
C ILE A 282 4.22 -3.08 7.94
N VAL A 283 4.17 -3.55 6.69
CA VAL A 283 4.91 -2.97 5.57
C VAL A 283 3.93 -2.70 4.44
N VAL A 284 3.95 -1.47 3.93
CA VAL A 284 3.14 -1.05 2.79
C VAL A 284 4.02 -0.31 1.80
N VAL A 285 4.03 -0.75 0.55
CA VAL A 285 4.70 -0.08 -0.58
C VAL A 285 3.74 -0.03 -1.76
N LEU A 286 3.42 1.17 -2.21
CA LEU A 286 2.51 1.46 -3.31
C LEU A 286 3.27 2.15 -4.43
N THR A 287 3.22 1.61 -5.66
CA THR A 287 3.89 2.21 -6.81
C THR A 287 2.99 2.43 -8.02
N LEU A 288 3.31 3.46 -8.80
CA LEU A 288 2.85 3.63 -10.18
C LEU A 288 4.06 3.71 -11.11
N GLU A 289 4.01 2.92 -12.18
CA GLU A 289 5.11 2.77 -13.12
C GLU A 289 5.04 3.78 -14.27
N PRO A 290 6.19 4.17 -14.83
CA PRO A 290 6.24 4.77 -16.16
C PRO A 290 5.49 3.94 -17.21
N SER A 291 4.98 4.60 -18.25
CA SER A 291 4.35 3.93 -19.39
C SER A 291 5.29 2.90 -20.02
N ASN A 292 4.73 1.78 -20.48
CA ASN A 292 5.43 0.65 -21.11
C ASN A 292 6.37 -0.16 -20.18
N THR A 293 6.35 0.07 -18.86
CA THR A 293 7.06 -0.80 -17.92
C THR A 293 6.47 -2.20 -17.95
N SER A 294 7.31 -3.22 -18.12
CA SER A 294 6.86 -4.62 -18.15
C SER A 294 6.50 -5.14 -16.75
N TRP A 295 5.77 -6.25 -16.69
CA TRP A 295 5.47 -6.95 -15.43
C TRP A 295 6.76 -7.27 -14.64
N ASP A 296 7.72 -7.93 -15.29
CA ASP A 296 8.95 -8.39 -14.63
C ASP A 296 9.79 -7.22 -14.12
N GLU A 297 9.85 -6.13 -14.89
CA GLU A 297 10.55 -4.92 -14.50
C GLU A 297 9.89 -4.23 -13.29
N SER A 298 8.55 -4.12 -13.29
CA SER A 298 7.82 -3.56 -12.15
C SER A 298 7.98 -4.42 -10.89
N ALA A 299 7.89 -5.74 -11.03
CA ALA A 299 8.10 -6.70 -9.95
C ALA A 299 9.51 -6.61 -9.34
N GLN A 300 10.53 -6.41 -10.18
CA GLN A 300 11.90 -6.17 -9.71
C GLN A 300 12.02 -4.83 -8.98
N ARG A 301 11.51 -3.74 -9.57
CA ARG A 301 11.58 -2.39 -8.97
C ARG A 301 10.92 -2.31 -7.61
N ILE A 302 9.69 -2.83 -7.47
CA ILE A 302 9.01 -2.80 -6.17
C ILE A 302 9.72 -3.67 -5.13
N SER A 303 10.34 -4.78 -5.54
CA SER A 303 11.16 -5.62 -4.65
C SER A 303 12.39 -4.86 -4.16
N LEU A 304 13.09 -4.15 -5.05
CA LEU A 304 14.25 -3.30 -4.72
C LEU A 304 13.86 -2.20 -3.72
N ILE A 305 12.76 -1.48 -3.99
CA ILE A 305 12.23 -0.44 -3.09
C ILE A 305 11.91 -1.04 -1.73
N THR A 306 11.19 -2.16 -1.70
CA THR A 306 10.77 -2.80 -0.44
C THR A 306 11.99 -3.18 0.42
N LYS A 307 13.06 -3.72 -0.17
CA LYS A 307 14.29 -4.02 0.56
C LYS A 307 14.97 -2.76 1.09
N GLY A 308 15.02 -1.69 0.30
CA GLY A 308 15.55 -0.40 0.74
C GLY A 308 14.78 0.18 1.93
N VAL A 309 13.45 0.12 1.87
CA VAL A 309 12.54 0.56 2.95
C VAL A 309 12.78 -0.24 4.24
N LEU A 310 12.89 -1.56 4.15
CA LEU A 310 13.18 -2.43 5.31
C LEU A 310 14.59 -2.21 5.89
N GLY A 311 15.57 -1.96 5.02
CA GLY A 311 16.92 -1.61 5.42
C GLY A 311 17.00 -0.29 6.20
N ALA A 312 16.30 0.75 5.74
CA ALA A 312 16.21 2.03 6.44
C ALA A 312 15.52 1.89 7.80
N SER A 313 14.37 1.20 7.86
CA SER A 313 13.66 0.94 9.11
C SER A 313 14.53 0.23 10.14
N SER A 314 15.39 -0.70 9.72
CA SER A 314 16.28 -1.45 10.63
C SER A 314 17.37 -0.56 11.24
N LEU A 315 17.81 0.48 10.52
CA LEU A 315 18.81 1.42 11.00
C LEU A 315 18.22 2.41 12.01
N ASP A 316 16.98 2.87 11.82
CA ASP A 316 16.33 3.79 12.76
C ASP A 316 16.01 3.12 14.12
N ILE A 317 15.68 1.82 14.11
CA ILE A 317 15.52 1.03 15.34
C ILE A 317 16.84 0.96 16.14
N LEU A 318 17.97 0.74 15.45
CA LEU A 318 19.28 0.68 16.09
C LEU A 318 19.79 2.04 16.56
N ALA A 319 19.38 3.14 15.92
CA ALA A 319 19.75 4.49 16.33
C ALA A 319 18.97 4.99 17.57
N SER A 320 17.82 4.39 17.84
CA SER A 320 16.90 4.76 18.93
C SER A 320 17.02 3.87 20.18
N SER A 321 17.90 2.84 20.13
CA SER A 321 18.18 1.89 21.23
C SER A 321 19.47 2.25 21.98
#